data_AF-A0A3M0L748-F1
#
_entry.id   AF-A0A3M0L748-F1
#
_cell.length_a   1.000
_cell.length_b   1.000
_cell.length_c   1.000
_cell.angle_alpha   90.00
_cell.angle_beta   90.00
_cell.angle_gamma   90.00
#
_symmetry.space_group_name_H-M   'P 1'
#
loop_
_entity.id
_entity.type
_entity.pdbx_description
1 polymer ?
#
loop_
_entity_poly.entity_id
_entity_poly.type
_entity_poly.pdbx_seq_one_letter_code
_entity_poly.pdbx_strand_id
1 'polypeptide(L)'
;MNRKIKKHLLKLVIETKMPWVQLMPLALAKIRARPRGDIQLSPFELMFGIPYPYNSQPSGGVEISDVYLKQYVARILSLVKSLRQEAQLEQTLPMDFAVHNIQPGDWVLVKEWKEAPLVAKWRGPFQVLLTTETAVMTAEHGWTDHTRVKVSEAPEIWTSQLEEKYGKS
;
A
#
# COMPACT_ATOMS: atom_id res chain seq x y z
N MET A 1 2.28 -9.07 0.29
CA MET A 1 3.40 -9.41 1.20
C MET A 1 3.08 -10.52 2.20
N ASN A 2 2.00 -10.42 2.98
CA ASN A 2 1.66 -11.38 4.06
C ASN A 2 1.66 -12.86 3.64
N ARG A 3 1.23 -13.16 2.41
CA ARG A 3 1.32 -14.52 1.83
C ARG A 3 2.75 -15.08 1.83
N LYS A 4 3.75 -14.27 1.46
CA LYS A 4 5.17 -14.68 1.44
C LYS A 4 5.70 -14.91 2.87
N ILE A 5 5.33 -14.06 3.82
CA ILE A 5 5.70 -14.19 5.24
C ILE A 5 5.16 -15.51 5.81
N LYS A 6 3.84 -15.74 5.67
CA LYS A 6 3.19 -16.97 6.14
C LYS A 6 3.82 -18.23 5.52
N LYS A 7 4.11 -18.21 4.22
CA LYS A 7 4.75 -19.35 3.52
C LYS A 7 6.14 -19.67 4.09
N HIS A 8 6.97 -18.65 4.34
CA HIS A 8 8.31 -18.86 4.91
C HIS A 8 8.26 -19.32 6.35
N LEU A 9 7.39 -18.72 7.17
CA LEU A 9 7.17 -19.16 8.56
C LEU A 9 6.70 -20.60 8.62
N LEU A 10 5.70 -20.97 7.81
CA LEU A 10 5.19 -22.34 7.77
C LEU A 10 6.31 -23.33 7.48
N LYS A 11 7.15 -23.05 6.49
CA LYS A 11 8.30 -23.90 6.15
C LYS A 11 9.27 -24.03 7.33
N LEU A 12 9.65 -22.92 7.96
CA LEU A 12 10.58 -22.92 9.10
C LEU A 12 10.01 -23.66 10.32
N VAL A 13 8.71 -23.47 10.62
CA VAL A 13 8.04 -24.15 11.74
C VAL A 13 8.03 -25.68 11.52
N ILE A 14 7.80 -26.12 10.28
CA ILE A 14 7.83 -27.55 9.94
C ILE A 14 9.24 -28.14 10.12
N GLU A 15 10.27 -27.42 9.67
CA GLU A 15 11.68 -27.86 9.70
C GLU A 15 12.28 -27.85 11.12
N THR A 16 12.02 -26.80 11.90
CA THR A 16 12.69 -26.57 13.20
C THR A 16 11.84 -26.93 14.40
N LYS A 17 10.52 -27.11 14.22
CA LYS A 17 9.53 -27.36 15.30
C LYS A 17 9.51 -26.28 16.40
N MET A 18 10.02 -25.08 16.11
CA MET A 18 10.02 -23.93 17.02
C MET A 18 8.75 -23.07 16.86
N PRO A 19 8.38 -22.28 17.89
CA PRO A 19 7.27 -21.34 17.78
C PRO A 19 7.57 -20.25 16.73
N TRP A 20 6.54 -19.84 15.99
CA TRP A 20 6.67 -18.88 14.89
C TRP A 20 7.27 -17.52 15.31
N VAL A 21 7.10 -17.13 16.58
CA VAL A 21 7.63 -15.87 17.13
C VAL A 21 9.15 -15.85 17.09
N GLN A 22 9.81 -16.96 17.45
CA GLN A 22 11.26 -17.09 17.41
C GLN A 22 11.79 -17.18 15.97
N LEU A 23 10.98 -17.71 15.05
CA LEU A 23 11.32 -17.84 13.63
C LEU A 23 11.03 -16.58 12.82
N MET A 24 10.30 -15.62 13.38
CA MET A 24 9.92 -14.37 12.73
C MET A 24 11.12 -13.57 12.21
N PRO A 25 12.19 -13.33 12.99
CA PRO A 25 13.37 -12.63 12.50
C PRO A 25 14.03 -13.34 11.32
N LEU A 26 14.13 -14.67 11.37
CA LEU A 26 14.72 -15.49 10.30
C LEU A 26 13.88 -15.45 9.02
N ALA A 27 12.56 -15.54 9.14
CA ALA A 27 11.65 -15.42 7.99
C ALA A 27 11.76 -14.05 7.32
N LEU A 28 11.82 -12.97 8.10
CA LEU A 28 11.99 -11.62 7.59
C LEU A 28 13.36 -11.41 6.94
N ALA A 29 14.44 -11.88 7.58
CA ALA A 29 15.79 -11.81 7.03
C ALA A 29 15.86 -12.50 5.65
N LYS A 30 15.28 -13.70 5.55
CA LYS A 30 15.21 -14.44 4.28
C LYS A 30 14.41 -13.71 3.21
N ILE A 31 13.31 -13.04 3.56
CA ILE A 31 12.53 -12.24 2.60
C ILE A 31 13.30 -11.01 2.13
N ARG A 32 14.05 -10.36 3.04
CA ARG A 32 14.86 -9.16 2.74
C ARG A 32 16.10 -9.47 1.91
N ALA A 33 16.66 -10.68 2.06
CA ALA A 33 17.85 -11.14 1.34
C ALA A 33 17.54 -11.74 -0.05
N ARG A 34 16.26 -11.99 -0.37
CA ARG A 34 15.89 -12.64 -1.63
C ARG A 34 15.75 -11.59 -2.75
N PRO A 35 16.51 -11.72 -3.84
CA PRO A 35 16.32 -10.86 -5.01
C PRO A 35 14.92 -11.07 -5.60
N ARG A 36 14.31 -9.98 -6.05
CA ARG A 36 13.06 -10.04 -6.80
C ARG A 36 13.35 -10.41 -8.25
N GLY A 37 12.44 -11.13 -8.90
CA GLY A 37 12.69 -11.70 -10.25
C GLY A 37 12.73 -10.66 -11.37
N ASP A 38 12.09 -9.51 -11.16
CA ASP A 38 12.02 -8.34 -12.03
C ASP A 38 13.34 -7.56 -12.02
N ILE A 39 13.77 -7.11 -10.84
CA ILE A 39 14.90 -6.17 -10.68
C ILE A 39 16.21 -6.91 -10.35
N GLN A 40 16.14 -8.22 -10.06
CA GLN A 40 17.25 -9.05 -9.54
C GLN A 40 17.95 -8.51 -8.27
N LEU A 41 17.39 -7.48 -7.64
CA LEU A 41 17.86 -6.91 -6.39
C LEU A 41 16.97 -7.34 -5.23
N SER A 42 17.60 -7.57 -4.08
CA SER A 42 16.91 -7.83 -2.83
C SER A 42 16.39 -6.54 -2.18
N PRO A 43 15.31 -6.60 -1.38
CA PRO A 43 14.85 -5.44 -0.62
C PRO A 43 15.94 -4.81 0.27
N PHE A 44 16.86 -5.61 0.79
CA PHE A 44 18.00 -5.10 1.57
C PHE A 44 18.96 -4.28 0.69
N GLU A 45 19.33 -4.81 -0.47
CA GLU A 45 20.21 -4.12 -1.43
C GLU A 45 19.59 -2.82 -1.94
N LEU A 46 18.29 -2.79 -2.21
CA LEU A 46 17.60 -1.56 -2.61
C LEU A 46 17.64 -0.48 -1.52
N MET A 47 17.54 -0.89 -0.25
CA MET A 47 17.49 0.03 0.88
C MET A 47 18.88 0.58 1.24
N PHE A 48 19.88 -0.30 1.28
CA PHE A 48 21.22 0.04 1.77
C PHE A 48 22.28 0.20 0.68
N GLY A 49 21.98 -0.17 -0.56
CA GLY A 49 22.92 -0.07 -1.68
C GLY A 49 24.13 -1.00 -1.59
N ILE A 50 24.08 -2.01 -0.71
CA ILE A 50 25.16 -2.97 -0.47
C ILE A 50 24.64 -4.40 -0.59
N PRO A 51 25.45 -5.36 -1.05
CA PRO A 51 25.05 -6.76 -1.16
C PRO A 51 24.65 -7.32 0.20
N TYR A 52 23.65 -8.19 0.22
CA TYR A 52 23.29 -8.88 1.46
C TYR A 52 24.50 -9.73 1.92
N PRO A 53 24.94 -9.63 3.19
CA PRO A 53 26.12 -10.35 3.66
C PRO A 53 25.82 -11.85 3.79
N TYR A 54 25.94 -12.58 2.68
CA TYR A 54 25.88 -14.03 2.66
C TYR A 54 27.27 -14.56 3.00
N ASN A 55 27.54 -14.73 4.30
CA ASN A 55 28.78 -15.32 4.80
C ASN A 55 30.05 -14.70 4.20
N SER A 56 30.08 -13.39 3.98
CA SER A 56 31.27 -12.70 3.48
C SER A 56 32.37 -12.78 4.53
N GLN A 57 33.33 -13.67 4.28
CA GLN A 57 34.62 -13.72 4.95
C GLN A 57 35.20 -12.30 4.90
N PRO A 58 35.68 -11.74 6.03
CA PRO A 58 36.24 -10.41 6.03
C PRO A 58 37.51 -10.45 5.18
N SER A 59 37.40 -10.06 3.92
CA SER A 59 38.56 -9.80 3.08
C SER A 59 39.34 -8.69 3.76
N GLY A 60 40.59 -8.98 4.08
CA GLY A 60 41.44 -8.20 4.96
C GLY A 60 41.42 -6.70 4.66
N GLY A 61 41.53 -5.92 5.74
CA GLY A 61 41.52 -4.45 5.71
C GLY A 61 42.51 -3.91 4.70
N VAL A 62 41.98 -3.34 3.63
CA VAL A 62 42.71 -2.47 2.74
C VAL A 62 42.67 -1.08 3.37
N GLU A 63 43.82 -0.49 3.66
CA GLU A 63 43.87 0.95 3.99
C GLU A 63 43.55 1.74 2.74
N ILE A 64 42.30 2.21 2.65
CA ILE A 64 41.77 2.94 1.49
C ILE A 64 42.00 4.43 1.74
N SER A 65 42.85 5.07 0.93
CA SER A 65 43.06 6.53 1.02
C SER A 65 41.76 7.30 0.72
N ASP A 66 41.61 8.49 1.30
CA ASP A 66 40.43 9.36 1.16
C ASP A 66 40.04 9.67 -0.30
N VAL A 67 41.00 9.75 -1.23
CA VAL A 67 40.72 10.04 -2.65
C VAL A 67 40.05 8.85 -3.34
N TYR A 68 40.57 7.64 -3.11
CA TYR A 68 39.94 6.41 -3.60
C TYR A 68 38.58 6.18 -2.95
N LEU A 69 38.45 6.49 -1.65
CA LEU A 69 37.19 6.36 -0.93
C LEU A 69 36.13 7.33 -1.49
N LYS A 70 36.50 8.59 -1.76
CA LYS A 70 35.61 9.57 -2.41
C LYS A 70 35.18 9.14 -3.81
N GLN A 71 36.10 8.64 -4.64
CA GLN A 71 35.76 8.15 -5.98
C GLN A 71 34.87 6.89 -5.92
N TYR A 72 35.15 5.99 -4.98
CA TYR A 72 34.36 4.78 -4.77
C TYR A 72 32.94 5.10 -4.29
N VAL A 73 32.80 6.00 -3.32
CA VAL A 73 31.49 6.49 -2.84
C VAL A 73 30.73 7.18 -3.96
N ALA A 74 31.38 8.03 -4.76
CA ALA A 74 30.74 8.68 -5.91
C ALA A 74 30.21 7.66 -6.93
N ARG A 75 30.98 6.61 -7.23
CA ARG A 75 30.55 5.50 -8.09
C ARG A 75 29.36 4.74 -7.49
N ILE A 76 29.42 4.37 -6.21
CA ILE A 76 28.31 3.70 -5.53
C ILE A 76 27.04 4.56 -5.58
N LEU A 77 27.13 5.85 -5.28
CA LEU A 77 25.98 6.75 -5.31
C LEU A 77 25.36 6.83 -6.71
N SER A 78 26.19 6.87 -7.76
CA SER A 78 25.69 6.83 -9.14
C SER A 78 24.99 5.52 -9.48
N LEU A 79 25.54 4.38 -9.04
CA LEU A 79 24.94 3.05 -9.25
C LEU A 79 23.63 2.89 -8.46
N VAL A 80 23.59 3.31 -7.20
CA VAL A 80 22.35 3.28 -6.40
C VAL A 80 21.28 4.16 -7.04
N LYS A 81 21.65 5.31 -7.62
CA LYS A 81 20.72 6.17 -8.34
C LYS A 81 20.13 5.47 -9.57
N SER A 82 20.94 4.79 -10.39
CA SER A 82 20.44 4.06 -11.56
C SER A 82 19.55 2.89 -11.17
N LEU A 83 19.95 2.10 -10.16
CA LEU A 83 19.16 0.97 -9.67
C LEU A 83 17.81 1.41 -9.07
N ARG A 84 17.77 2.57 -8.39
CA ARG A 84 16.52 3.15 -7.89
C ARG A 84 15.59 3.60 -9.02
N GLN A 85 16.14 4.15 -10.10
CA GLN A 85 15.35 4.54 -11.27
C GLN A 85 14.73 3.30 -11.95
N GLU A 86 15.52 2.24 -12.15
CA GLU A 86 15.03 0.99 -12.71
C GLU A 86 13.98 0.33 -11.81
N ALA A 87 14.22 0.29 -10.49
CA ALA A 87 13.27 -0.22 -9.53
C ALA A 87 11.96 0.60 -9.45
N GLN A 88 12.00 1.89 -9.77
CA GLN A 88 10.81 2.75 -9.79
C GLN A 88 9.89 2.43 -10.98
N LEU A 89 10.46 2.03 -12.13
CA LEU A 89 9.67 1.60 -13.30
C LEU A 89 8.90 0.30 -13.03
N GLU A 90 9.48 -0.59 -12.24
CA GLU A 90 8.90 -1.89 -11.85
C GLU A 90 7.98 -1.80 -10.62
N GLN A 91 7.89 -0.63 -9.95
CA GLN A 91 6.86 -0.43 -8.93
C GLN A 91 5.49 -0.33 -9.61
N THR A 92 4.45 -0.84 -8.93
CA THR A 92 3.07 -0.74 -9.40
C THR A 92 2.77 0.70 -9.78
N LEU A 93 2.70 0.96 -11.08
CA LEU A 93 2.39 2.26 -11.64
C LEU A 93 1.02 2.72 -11.10
N PRO A 94 0.81 4.03 -10.93
CA PRO A 94 -0.53 4.59 -10.85
C PRO A 94 -1.37 4.03 -12.00
N MET A 95 -2.66 3.79 -11.77
CA MET A 95 -3.49 3.22 -12.81
C MET A 95 -3.70 4.29 -13.89
N ASP A 96 -3.24 4.06 -15.13
CA ASP A 96 -3.31 5.07 -16.20
C ASP A 96 -4.74 5.49 -16.59
N PHE A 97 -5.78 4.87 -16.01
CA PHE A 97 -7.18 5.14 -16.28
C PHE A 97 -8.02 5.10 -15.00
N ALA A 98 -9.04 5.96 -14.96
CA ALA A 98 -10.04 5.93 -13.89
C ALA A 98 -10.85 4.63 -13.96
N VAL A 99 -10.93 3.92 -12.83
CA VAL A 99 -11.67 2.66 -12.71
C VAL A 99 -13.18 2.90 -12.58
N HIS A 100 -13.59 4.16 -12.42
CA HIS A 100 -15.00 4.58 -12.33
C HIS A 100 -15.23 5.94 -13.00
N ASN A 101 -16.48 6.18 -13.40
CA ASN A 101 -16.91 7.44 -14.03
C ASN A 101 -17.57 8.43 -13.05
N ILE A 102 -17.36 8.25 -11.74
CA ILE A 102 -17.96 9.09 -10.69
C ILE A 102 -17.30 10.48 -10.69
N GLN A 103 -18.11 11.53 -10.77
CA GLN A 103 -17.64 12.91 -10.73
C GLN A 103 -17.98 13.59 -9.40
N PRO A 104 -17.23 14.63 -9.00
CA PRO A 104 -17.64 15.51 -7.91
C PRO A 104 -19.05 16.05 -8.16
N GLY A 105 -19.90 15.98 -7.14
CA GLY A 105 -21.32 16.35 -7.21
C GLY A 105 -22.28 15.17 -7.37
N ASP A 106 -21.80 14.01 -7.83
CA ASP A 106 -22.61 12.80 -7.91
C ASP A 106 -23.01 12.31 -6.50
N TRP A 107 -24.11 11.56 -6.44
CA TRP A 107 -24.57 10.92 -5.22
C TRP A 107 -24.18 9.44 -5.21
N VAL A 108 -23.65 8.98 -4.09
CA VAL A 108 -23.16 7.61 -3.96
C VAL A 108 -23.57 6.96 -2.64
N LEU A 109 -23.78 5.67 -2.69
CA LEU A 109 -23.94 4.79 -1.54
C LEU A 109 -22.59 4.19 -1.18
N VAL A 110 -22.25 4.24 0.11
CA VAL A 110 -21.01 3.66 0.65
C VAL A 110 -21.34 2.36 1.39
N LYS A 111 -20.57 1.31 1.11
CA LYS A 111 -20.71 0.01 1.76
C LYS A 111 -20.06 0.02 3.15
N GLU A 112 -20.84 -0.30 4.18
CA GLU A 112 -20.32 -0.42 5.54
C GLU A 112 -19.52 -1.71 5.79
N TRP A 113 -18.61 -1.65 6.76
CA TRP A 113 -17.79 -2.79 7.19
C TRP A 113 -18.52 -3.73 8.15
N LYS A 114 -19.58 -3.27 8.82
CA LYS A 114 -20.28 -4.06 9.83
C LYS A 114 -21.19 -5.08 9.14
N GLU A 115 -20.81 -6.35 9.20
CA GLU A 115 -21.67 -7.47 8.79
C GLU A 115 -22.54 -7.92 9.98
N ALA A 116 -23.51 -7.09 10.36
CA ALA A 116 -24.56 -7.53 11.28
C ALA A 116 -25.71 -8.19 10.48
N PRO A 117 -26.31 -9.28 10.99
CA PRO A 117 -27.50 -9.84 10.36
C PRO A 117 -28.60 -8.78 10.23
N LEU A 118 -29.23 -8.72 9.05
CA LEU A 118 -30.40 -7.88 8.76
C LEU A 118 -30.18 -6.35 8.81
N VAL A 119 -28.94 -5.86 8.76
CA VAL A 119 -28.64 -4.42 8.61
C VAL A 119 -28.36 -4.08 7.15
N ALA A 120 -28.86 -2.93 6.70
CA ALA A 120 -28.57 -2.40 5.37
C ALA A 120 -27.05 -2.24 5.18
N LYS A 121 -26.50 -2.92 4.17
CA LYS A 121 -25.06 -2.92 3.89
C LYS A 121 -24.56 -1.62 3.25
N TRP A 122 -25.48 -0.82 2.72
CA TRP A 122 -25.21 0.42 1.99
C TRP A 122 -25.83 1.57 2.76
N ARG A 123 -25.07 2.65 2.94
CA ARG A 123 -25.54 3.90 3.56
C ARG A 123 -25.39 5.06 2.59
N GLY A 124 -26.19 6.09 2.81
CA GLY A 124 -26.30 7.23 1.92
C GLY A 124 -27.63 7.22 1.16
N PRO A 125 -27.88 8.22 0.31
CA PRO A 125 -26.89 8.80 -0.60
C PRO A 125 -26.00 9.88 0.03
N PHE A 126 -24.71 9.86 -0.31
CA PHE A 126 -23.72 10.87 0.07
C PHE A 126 -23.23 11.59 -1.18
N GLN A 127 -23.07 12.91 -1.07
CA GLN A 127 -22.52 13.69 -2.18
C GLN A 127 -21.00 13.53 -2.25
N VAL A 128 -20.51 13.30 -3.46
CA VAL A 128 -19.08 13.21 -3.76
C VAL A 128 -18.46 14.60 -3.79
N LEU A 129 -17.41 14.80 -2.99
CA LEU A 129 -16.67 16.06 -2.97
C LEU A 129 -15.43 16.02 -3.87
N LEU A 130 -14.71 14.90 -3.85
CA LEU A 130 -13.48 14.71 -4.64
C LEU A 130 -13.43 13.28 -5.18
N THR A 131 -12.75 13.13 -6.30
CA THR A 131 -12.60 11.85 -6.99
C THR A 131 -11.15 11.67 -7.44
N THR A 132 -10.60 10.47 -7.23
CA THR A 132 -9.31 10.02 -7.78
C THR A 132 -9.56 8.87 -8.77
N GLU A 133 -8.54 8.29 -9.38
CA GLU A 133 -8.70 7.18 -10.33
C GLU A 133 -9.38 5.93 -9.73
N THR A 134 -9.25 5.72 -8.41
CA THR A 134 -9.70 4.46 -7.75
C THR A 134 -10.58 4.67 -6.53
N ALA A 135 -10.70 5.91 -6.05
CA ALA A 135 -11.37 6.22 -4.80
C ALA A 135 -12.12 7.55 -4.85
N VAL A 136 -13.18 7.60 -4.06
CA VAL A 136 -14.13 8.70 -3.97
C VAL A 136 -14.13 9.24 -2.54
N MET A 137 -14.13 10.56 -2.39
CA MET A 137 -14.19 11.24 -1.11
C MET A 137 -15.59 11.80 -0.84
N THR A 138 -16.16 11.43 0.30
CA THR A 138 -17.41 12.01 0.83
C THR A 138 -17.13 12.70 2.16
N ALA A 139 -17.96 13.67 2.54
CA ALA A 139 -17.81 14.38 3.82
C ALA A 139 -17.85 13.43 5.03
N GLU A 140 -18.68 12.38 4.96
CA GLU A 140 -18.93 11.48 6.09
C GLU A 140 -17.93 10.34 6.21
N HIS A 141 -17.55 9.72 5.09
CA HIS A 141 -16.74 8.48 5.08
C HIS A 141 -15.29 8.72 4.66
N GLY A 142 -14.93 9.94 4.28
CA GLY A 142 -13.61 10.26 3.73
C GLY A 142 -13.35 9.50 2.43
N TRP A 143 -12.11 9.07 2.22
CA TRP A 143 -11.70 8.31 1.03
C TRP A 143 -12.20 6.87 1.07
N THR A 144 -12.97 6.49 0.05
CA THR A 144 -13.55 5.16 -0.13
C THR A 144 -13.18 4.60 -1.49
N ASP A 145 -12.71 3.35 -1.52
CA ASP A 145 -12.39 2.63 -2.76
C ASP A 145 -13.67 2.41 -3.58
N HIS A 146 -13.60 2.62 -4.89
CA HIS A 146 -14.70 2.43 -5.84
C HIS A 146 -15.41 1.09 -5.73
N THR A 147 -14.71 0.02 -5.34
CA THR A 147 -15.29 -1.32 -5.11
C THR A 147 -16.35 -1.34 -4.00
N ARG A 148 -16.39 -0.30 -3.16
CA ARG A 148 -17.31 -0.12 -2.03
C ARG A 148 -18.28 1.02 -2.24
N VAL A 149 -18.35 1.55 -3.45
CA VAL A 149 -19.17 2.71 -3.79
C VAL A 149 -20.15 2.31 -4.90
N LYS A 150 -21.39 2.79 -4.82
CA LYS A 150 -22.39 2.66 -5.89
C LYS A 150 -23.01 4.00 -6.17
N VAL A 151 -23.18 4.34 -7.44
CA VAL A 151 -23.92 5.56 -7.83
C VAL A 151 -25.37 5.44 -7.39
N SER A 152 -25.92 6.55 -6.92
CA SER A 152 -27.29 6.70 -6.45
C SER A 152 -27.91 7.94 -7.07
N GLU A 153 -29.23 7.97 -7.09
CA GLU A 153 -29.99 9.20 -7.34
C GLU A 153 -29.83 10.15 -6.14
N ALA A 154 -30.02 11.44 -6.40
CA ALA A 154 -30.04 12.46 -5.37
C ALA A 154 -31.15 12.16 -4.35
N PRO A 155 -30.93 12.37 -3.04
CA PRO A 155 -32.00 12.20 -2.07
C PRO A 155 -33.12 13.18 -2.39
N GLU A 156 -34.33 12.66 -2.57
CA GLU A 156 -35.54 13.49 -2.62
C GLU A 156 -35.66 14.21 -1.26
N ILE A 157 -35.36 15.50 -1.24
CA ILE A 157 -35.59 16.35 -0.07
C ILE A 157 -37.11 16.50 0.05
N TRP A 158 -37.76 15.65 0.85
CA TRP A 158 -39.15 15.89 1.26
C TRP A 158 -39.15 17.14 2.16
N THR A 159 -39.33 18.30 1.55
CA THR A 159 -39.69 19.55 2.23
C THR A 159 -41.11 19.38 2.77
N SER A 160 -41.28 18.68 3.89
CA SER A 160 -42.59 18.53 4.54
C SER A 160 -42.54 18.72 6.06
N GLN A 161 -41.47 19.29 6.60
CA GLN A 161 -41.38 19.57 8.05
C GLN A 161 -41.12 21.03 8.42
N LEU A 162 -41.16 21.97 7.47
CA LEU A 162 -41.02 23.41 7.77
C LEU A 162 -42.33 24.20 7.80
N GLU A 163 -43.48 23.65 7.39
CA GLU A 163 -44.76 24.38 7.42
C GLU A 163 -45.66 24.09 8.63
N GLU A 164 -45.40 23.07 9.45
CA GLU A 164 -46.29 22.76 10.59
C GLU A 164 -46.11 23.67 11.83
N LYS A 165 -45.16 24.61 11.83
CA LYS A 165 -44.88 25.46 13.01
C LYS A 165 -45.42 26.90 12.98
N TYR A 166 -46.06 27.36 11.90
CA TYR A 166 -46.51 28.76 11.79
C TYR A 166 -47.94 28.96 11.25
N GLY A 167 -48.87 28.06 11.59
CA GLY A 167 -50.26 28.23 11.12
C GLY A 167 -51.29 27.56 12.03
N LYS A 168 -51.51 28.13 13.22
CA LYS A 168 -52.80 28.09 13.95
C LYS A 168 -52.69 28.98 15.21
N SER A 169 -53.17 30.21 15.09
CA SER A 169 -53.81 30.97 16.17
C SER A 169 -55.09 31.57 15.63
#